data_AF-A0A7V5S0C9-F1
#
_entry.id   AF-A0A7V5S0C9-F1
#
_cell.length_a   1.000
_cell.length_b   1.000
_cell.length_c   1.000
_cell.angle_alpha   90.00
_cell.angle_beta   90.00
_cell.angle_gamma   90.00
#
_symmetry.space_group_name_H-M   'P 1'
#
loop_
_entity.id
_entity.type
_entity.pdbx_description
1 polymer ?
#
loop_
_entity_poly.entity_id
_entity_poly.type
_entity_poly.pdbx_seq_one_letter_code
_entity_poly.pdbx_strand_id
1 'polypeptide(L)' 'GIDTFVYYPVPLHLLPIYREMGLSLPEAERASREVLSLPMGPMLTNESQYEVAQSIRRLRESGRDEPS' A
#
# COMPACT_ATOMS: atom_id res chain seq x y z
N GLY A 1 -0.77 16.59 5.95
CA GLY A 1 -1.35 15.35 5.39
C GLY A 1 -0.22 14.53 4.84
N ILE A 2 -0.31 13.20 4.83
CA ILE A 2 0.77 12.31 4.38
C ILE A 2 0.48 11.84 2.96
N ASP A 3 1.40 12.09 2.04
CA ASP A 3 1.31 11.59 0.67
C ASP A 3 1.53 10.08 0.64
N THR A 4 0.72 9.37 -0.14
CA THR A 4 0.83 7.91 -0.29
C THR A 4 0.59 7.50 -1.73
N PHE A 5 1.14 6.35 -2.13
CA PHE A 5 0.98 5.80 -3.48
C PHE A 5 0.63 4.30 -3.42
N VAL A 6 0.09 3.78 -4.53
CA VAL A 6 -0.12 2.34 -4.74
C VAL A 6 0.79 1.89 -5.88
N TYR A 7 1.78 1.04 -5.56
CA TYR A 7 2.71 0.45 -6.53
C TYR A 7 2.59 -1.08 -6.49
N TYR A 8 1.87 -1.74 -7.41
CA TYR A 8 0.97 -1.21 -8.44
C TYR A 8 -0.46 -1.72 -8.18
N PRO A 9 -1.50 -0.96 -8.58
CA PRO A 9 -2.90 -1.31 -8.31
C PRO A 9 -3.41 -2.51 -9.12
N VAL A 10 -2.69 -2.92 -10.18
CA VAL A 10 -3.02 -4.07 -11.02
C VAL A 10 -1.79 -4.96 -11.11
N PRO A 11 -1.91 -6.26 -10.80
CA PRO A 11 -0.79 -7.19 -10.91
C PRO A 11 -0.49 -7.45 -12.39
N LEU A 12 0.77 -7.74 -12.69
CA LEU A 12 1.30 -7.78 -14.06
C LEU A 12 0.50 -8.69 -15.01
N HIS A 13 0.09 -9.88 -14.55
CA HIS A 13 -0.63 -10.87 -15.36
C HIS A 13 -2.05 -10.44 -15.75
N LEU A 14 -2.61 -9.42 -15.08
CA LEU A 14 -3.95 -8.91 -15.40
C LEU A 14 -3.90 -7.68 -16.34
N LEU A 15 -2.72 -7.18 -16.68
CA LEU A 15 -2.58 -6.12 -17.68
C LEU A 15 -3.08 -6.62 -19.05
N PRO A 16 -3.66 -5.74 -19.89
CA PRO A 16 -4.29 -6.15 -21.14
C PRO A 16 -3.41 -7.02 -22.05
N ILE A 17 -2.11 -6.74 -22.12
CA ILE A 17 -1.16 -7.47 -22.98
C ILE A 17 -0.84 -8.89 -22.49
N TYR A 18 -1.07 -9.19 -21.20
CA TYR A 18 -0.80 -10.50 -20.60
C TYR A 18 -2.07 -11.31 -20.31
N ARG A 19 -3.25 -10.71 -20.50
CA ARG A 19 -4.54 -11.31 -20.10
C ARG A 19 -4.81 -12.66 -20.77
N GLU A 20 -4.37 -12.84 -22.02
CA GLU A 20 -4.57 -14.08 -22.78
C GLU A 20 -3.79 -15.28 -22.19
N MET A 21 -2.80 -15.04 -21.32
CA MET A 21 -2.05 -16.11 -20.66
C MET A 21 -2.87 -16.87 -19.61
N GLY A 22 -4.02 -16.32 -19.17
CA GLY A 22 -4.94 -17.01 -18.25
C GLY A 22 -4.34 -17.40 -16.90
N LEU A 23 -3.32 -16.67 -16.45
CA LEU A 23 -2.60 -16.99 -15.21
C LEU A 23 -3.45 -16.61 -13.98
N SER A 24 -3.36 -17.43 -12.94
CA SER A 24 -3.89 -17.15 -11.61
C SER A 24 -2.71 -17.06 -10.63
N LEU A 25 -2.45 -15.86 -10.12
CA LEU A 25 -1.31 -15.58 -9.23
C LEU A 25 -1.84 -14.90 -7.95
N PRO A 26 -2.41 -15.68 -7.01
CA PRO A 26 -3.20 -15.14 -5.89
C PRO A 26 -2.41 -14.20 -4.99
N GLU A 27 -1.12 -14.45 -4.79
CA GLU A 27 -0.26 -13.58 -3.97
C GLU A 27 0.03 -12.23 -4.65
N ALA A 28 0.19 -12.21 -5.96
CA ALA A 28 0.35 -10.95 -6.70
C ALA A 28 -0.93 -10.12 -6.66
N GLU A 29 -2.08 -10.78 -6.80
CA GLU A 29 -3.39 -10.12 -6.69
C GLU A 29 -3.64 -9.56 -5.30
N ARG A 30 -3.33 -10.35 -4.26
CA ARG A 30 -3.42 -9.91 -2.86
C ARG A 30 -2.52 -8.70 -2.59
N ALA A 31 -1.26 -8.77 -3.01
CA ALA A 31 -0.32 -7.66 -2.86
C ALA A 31 -0.83 -6.37 -3.52
N SER A 32 -1.36 -6.46 -4.75
CA SER A 32 -1.89 -5.28 -5.45
C SER A 32 -3.09 -4.61 -4.76
N ARG A 33 -3.88 -5.38 -4.00
CA ARG A 33 -5.04 -4.89 -3.24
C ARG A 33 -4.69 -4.31 -1.88
N GLU A 34 -3.65 -4.84 -1.23
CA GLU A 34 -3.30 -4.51 0.16
C GLU A 34 -2.14 -3.49 0.26
N VAL A 35 -1.37 -3.29 -0.81
CA VAL A 35 -0.18 -2.43 -0.77
C VAL A 35 -0.53 -0.96 -0.57
N LEU A 36 0.18 -0.32 0.35
CA LEU A 36 0.21 1.13 0.54
C LEU A 36 1.67 1.57 0.65
N SER A 37 2.11 2.43 -0.27
CA SER A 37 3.47 2.98 -0.28
C SER A 37 3.50 4.30 0.48
N LEU A 38 4.42 4.37 1.44
CA LEU A 38 4.64 5.52 2.31
C LEU A 38 5.77 6.41 1.75
N PRO A 39 5.85 7.69 2.14
CA PRO A 39 6.96 8.56 1.76
C PRO A 39 8.29 7.96 2.21
N MET A 40 9.21 7.81 1.26
CA MET A 40 10.56 7.31 1.50
C MET A 40 11.53 8.00 0.55
N GLY A 41 12.68 8.46 1.07
CA GLY A 41 13.70 9.11 0.25
C GLY A 41 14.74 9.87 1.08
N PRO A 42 15.90 10.19 0.49
CA PRO A 42 17.01 10.81 1.22
C PRO A 42 16.72 12.25 1.67
N MET A 43 15.72 12.91 1.09
CA MET A 43 15.34 14.28 1.42
C MET A 43 14.26 14.36 2.52
N LEU A 44 13.78 13.21 3.02
CA LEU A 44 12.74 13.17 4.04
C LEU A 44 13.33 13.47 5.42
N THR A 45 12.81 14.50 6.09
CA THR A 45 13.28 14.90 7.43
C THR A 45 12.88 13.88 8.49
N ASN A 46 13.61 13.85 9.61
CA ASN A 46 13.27 13.01 10.76
C ASN A 46 11.88 13.34 11.32
N GLU A 47 11.49 14.61 11.28
CA GLU A 47 10.16 15.06 11.72
C GLU A 47 9.05 14.48 10.82
N SER A 48 9.21 14.55 9.50
CA SER A 48 8.25 13.95 8.57
C SER A 48 8.18 12.43 8.71
N GLN A 49 9.32 11.75 8.91
CA GLN A 49 9.33 10.31 9.20
C GLN A 49 8.55 9.97 10.47
N TYR A 50 8.71 10.80 11.52
CA TYR A 50 7.99 10.63 12.77
C TYR A 50 6.48 10.85 12.58
N GLU A 51 6.07 11.88 11.83
CA GLU A 51 4.66 12.13 11.50
C GLU A 51 4.01 10.94 10.78
N VAL A 52 4.71 10.35 9.81
CA VAL A 52 4.27 9.13 9.10
C VAL A 52 4.06 7.98 10.09
N ALA A 53 5.06 7.69 10.92
CA ALA A 53 4.98 6.61 11.90
C ALA A 53 3.84 6.81 12.90
N GLN A 54 3.66 8.02 13.41
CA GLN A 54 2.58 8.34 14.36
C GLN A 54 1.21 8.24 13.71
N SER A 55 1.06 8.64 12.45
CA SER A 55 -0.22 8.54 11.76
C SER A 55 -0.65 7.10 11.53
N ILE A 56 0.29 6.22 11.18
CA ILE A 56 0.03 4.78 11.06
C ILE A 56 -0.38 4.19 12.41
N ARG A 57 0.32 4.58 13.48
CA ARG A 57 -0.01 4.14 14.83
C ARG A 57 -1.44 4.53 15.22
N ARG A 58 -1.81 5.79 15.00
CA ARG A 58 -3.18 6.29 15.28
C ARG A 58 -4.23 5.55 14.47
N LEU A 59 -3.98 5.31 13.18
CA LEU A 59 -4.90 4.56 12.31
C LEU A 59 -5.15 3.14 12.83
N ARG A 60 -4.10 2.45 13.29
CA ARG A 60 -4.20 1.10 13.87
C ARG A 60 -4.95 1.10 15.22
N GLU A 61 -4.85 2.18 15.98
CA GLU A 61 -5.57 2.33 17.25
C GLU A 61 -7.06 2.61 16.97
N SER A 62 -7.40 3.51 16.04
CA SER A 62 -8.79 3.78 15.67
C SER A 62 -9.51 2.59 15.03
N GLY A 63 -8.80 1.75 14.28
CA GLY A 63 -9.38 0.55 13.65
C GLY A 63 -9.64 -0.61 14.61
N ARG A 64 -9.25 -0.52 15.89
CA ARG A 64 -9.52 -1.55 16.91
C ARG A 64 -10.82 -1.34 17.68
N ASP A 65 -11.46 -0.19 17.51
CA ASP A 65 -12.71 0.17 18.22
C ASP A 65 -13.98 -0.14 17.41
N GLU A 66 -13.87 -0.63 16.16
CA GLU A 66 -15.02 -1.21 15.45
C GLU A 66 -15.14 -2.72 15.75
N PRO A 67 -16.27 -3.18 16.33
CA PRO A 67 -16.51 -4.61 16.53
C PRO A 67 -16.73 -5.28 15.17
N SER A 68 -16.00 -6.39 14.96
CA SER A 68 -16.18 -7.31 13.81
C SER A 68 -17.56 -7.95 13.79
#